data_AF-A0A2D9P4Z7-F1
#
_entry.id   AF-A0A2D9P4Z7-F1
#
_cell.length_a   1.000
_cell.length_b   1.000
_cell.length_c   1.000
_cell.angle_alpha   90.00
_cell.angle_beta   90.00
_cell.angle_gamma   90.00
#
_symmetry.space_group_name_H-M   'P 1'
#
loop_
_entity.id
_entity.type
_entity.pdbx_description
1 polymer ?
#
loop_
_entity_poly.entity_id
_entity_poly.type
_entity_poly.pdbx_seq_one_letter_code
_entity_poly.pdbx_strand_id
1 'polypeptide(L)'
;MKQLISKIFILSFTLQFAYGVVGFGVYGNMDSFSTQFDSFNVDPLTFTPLSLDNAVGIGLYFYVDALPFVDLQADLEFVGKDYDFNIEGLDQALPMAWARMSTYFSLRKKIIGVGIPFLAKAQIYGGAGINSHQVTPKMSAELITNANLDETLNTFTSTGSFNANAFAQDLGDYAKDNRETFSGVHVMVGLQAKLLTFNMMANLRYTMAKDVIPGKSGFPSAYVGLGIGI
;
A
#
# COMPACT_ATOMS: atom_id res chain seq x y z
N MET A 1 -39.68 33.08 6.48
CA MET A 1 -38.26 33.01 6.95
C MET A 1 -37.67 31.60 6.93
N LYS A 2 -38.23 30.60 7.63
CA LYS A 2 -37.66 29.22 7.66
C LYS A 2 -37.46 28.58 6.28
N GLN A 3 -38.40 28.76 5.35
CA GLN A 3 -38.27 28.22 3.98
C GLN A 3 -37.23 28.94 3.11
N LEU A 4 -36.96 30.22 3.36
CA LEU A 4 -35.95 30.99 2.64
C LEU A 4 -34.54 30.60 3.12
N ILE A 5 -34.38 30.44 4.44
CA ILE A 5 -33.14 29.96 5.05
C ILE A 5 -32.83 28.53 4.60
N SER A 6 -33.84 27.65 4.52
CA SER A 6 -33.68 26.29 4.01
C SER A 6 -33.27 26.26 2.53
N LYS A 7 -33.87 27.11 1.69
CA LYS A 7 -33.49 27.23 0.26
C LYS A 7 -32.10 27.81 0.06
N ILE A 8 -31.72 28.81 0.86
CA ILE A 8 -30.36 29.37 0.85
C ILE A 8 -29.36 28.31 1.31
N PHE A 9 -29.66 27.57 2.38
CA PHE A 9 -28.81 26.47 2.86
C PHE A 9 -28.65 25.37 1.81
N ILE A 10 -29.73 24.95 1.15
CA ILE A 10 -29.67 23.97 0.04
C ILE A 10 -28.85 24.53 -1.12
N LEU A 11 -29.05 25.80 -1.50
CA LEU A 11 -28.29 26.44 -2.59
C LEU A 11 -26.80 26.56 -2.25
N SER A 12 -26.46 26.96 -1.02
CA SER A 12 -25.08 27.01 -0.51
C SER A 12 -24.46 25.62 -0.44
N PHE A 13 -25.21 24.61 0.00
CA PHE A 13 -24.79 23.22 0.03
C PHE A 13 -24.53 22.72 -1.40
N THR A 14 -25.43 22.98 -2.36
CA THR A 14 -25.26 22.63 -3.79
C THR A 14 -24.12 23.39 -4.48
N LEU A 15 -23.81 24.61 -4.05
CA LEU A 15 -22.69 25.40 -4.57
C LEU A 15 -21.35 24.86 -4.08
N GLN A 16 -21.28 24.19 -2.92
CA GLN A 16 -20.06 23.50 -2.50
C GLN A 16 -19.72 22.37 -3.48
N PHE A 17 -20.71 21.57 -3.91
CA PHE A 17 -20.59 20.55 -4.98
C PHE A 17 -20.12 21.13 -6.33
N ALA A 18 -20.28 22.44 -6.56
CA ALA A 18 -19.94 23.07 -7.84
C ALA A 18 -18.44 23.39 -7.96
N TYR A 19 -17.71 23.49 -6.85
CA TYR A 19 -16.28 23.80 -6.88
C TYR A 19 -15.41 22.53 -6.94
N GLY A 20 -15.90 21.37 -6.46
CA GLY A 20 -15.13 20.12 -6.45
C GLY A 20 -13.78 20.30 -5.76
N VAL A 21 -13.84 20.97 -4.59
CA VAL A 21 -12.70 21.36 -3.76
C VAL A 21 -12.19 20.16 -2.99
N VAL A 22 -13.09 19.25 -2.64
CA VAL A 22 -12.76 18.00 -2.01
C VAL A 22 -12.99 16.90 -3.03
N GLY A 23 -12.16 15.87 -3.04
CA GLY A 23 -12.44 14.69 -3.85
C GLY A 23 -11.95 13.42 -3.20
N PHE A 24 -12.63 12.34 -3.49
CA PHE A 24 -12.26 11.02 -3.02
C PHE A 24 -12.38 10.01 -4.15
N GLY A 25 -11.62 8.94 -4.08
CA GLY A 25 -11.64 7.92 -5.11
C GLY A 25 -10.91 6.65 -4.72
N VAL A 26 -10.88 5.73 -5.67
CA VAL A 26 -10.20 4.46 -5.57
C VAL A 26 -9.11 4.39 -6.62
N TYR A 27 -8.04 3.66 -6.35
CA TYR A 27 -6.95 3.47 -7.30
C TYR A 27 -6.40 2.05 -7.26
N GLY A 28 -5.87 1.59 -8.40
CA GLY A 28 -5.00 0.43 -8.46
C GLY A 28 -3.55 0.88 -8.33
N ASN A 29 -2.77 0.16 -7.54
CA ASN A 29 -1.35 0.42 -7.28
C ASN A 29 -0.48 -0.74 -7.78
N MET A 30 0.72 -0.40 -8.23
CA MET A 30 1.80 -1.32 -8.50
C MET A 30 3.10 -0.79 -7.88
N ASP A 31 3.67 -1.55 -6.95
CA ASP A 31 5.01 -1.32 -6.42
C ASP A 31 6.02 -2.05 -7.30
N SER A 32 7.14 -1.38 -7.62
CA SER A 32 8.22 -1.97 -8.40
C SER A 32 9.47 -2.15 -7.56
N PHE A 33 9.84 -3.40 -7.30
CA PHE A 33 11.02 -3.75 -6.52
C PHE A 33 11.40 -5.21 -6.79
N SER A 34 12.63 -5.57 -6.41
CA SER A 34 13.08 -6.96 -6.35
C SER A 34 13.93 -7.15 -5.11
N THR A 35 13.59 -8.14 -4.30
CA THR A 35 14.36 -8.50 -3.10
C THR A 35 14.65 -10.00 -3.08
N GLN A 36 15.88 -10.32 -2.67
CA GLN A 36 16.39 -11.67 -2.49
C GLN A 36 16.57 -11.86 -0.97
N PHE A 37 16.35 -13.07 -0.48
CA PHE A 37 16.53 -13.40 0.92
C PHE A 37 17.71 -14.34 1.07
N ASP A 38 18.43 -14.17 2.17
CA ASP A 38 19.45 -15.15 2.55
C ASP A 38 18.78 -16.40 3.13
N SER A 39 19.33 -17.57 2.83
CA SER A 39 18.95 -18.79 3.53
C SER A 39 19.30 -18.69 5.02
N PHE A 40 18.51 -19.33 5.86
CA PHE A 40 18.72 -19.36 7.30
C PHE A 40 18.37 -20.73 7.87
N ASN A 41 18.85 -21.01 9.08
CA ASN A 41 18.66 -22.29 9.74
C ASN A 41 17.67 -22.17 10.90
N VAL A 42 16.80 -23.16 11.02
CA VAL A 42 16.04 -23.49 12.23
C VAL A 42 16.33 -24.95 12.50
N ASP A 43 17.22 -25.21 13.48
CA ASP A 43 17.83 -26.53 13.71
C ASP A 43 16.78 -27.65 13.74
N PRO A 44 16.92 -28.72 12.91
CA PRO A 44 18.05 -29.07 12.03
C PRO A 44 17.88 -28.70 10.54
N LEU A 45 16.92 -27.84 10.19
CA LEU A 45 16.51 -27.59 8.80
C LEU A 45 17.01 -26.24 8.27
N THR A 46 17.41 -26.24 7.01
CA THR A 46 17.68 -25.03 6.24
C THR A 46 16.41 -24.54 5.54
N PHE A 47 16.14 -23.24 5.63
CA PHE A 47 15.08 -22.55 4.93
C PHE A 47 15.67 -21.65 3.85
N THR A 48 15.09 -21.68 2.66
CA THR A 48 15.53 -20.87 1.52
C THR A 48 14.33 -20.13 0.93
N PRO A 49 14.08 -18.88 1.37
CA PRO A 49 13.05 -18.05 0.78
C PRO A 49 13.42 -17.62 -0.64
N LEU A 50 12.47 -17.68 -1.55
CA LEU A 50 12.62 -17.21 -2.93
C LEU A 50 12.39 -15.69 -3.00
N SER A 51 12.65 -15.11 -4.17
CA SER A 51 12.54 -13.67 -4.35
C SER A 51 11.11 -13.14 -4.18
N LEU A 52 11.02 -11.94 -3.61
CA LEU A 52 9.79 -11.17 -3.57
C LEU A 52 9.94 -10.01 -4.58
N ASP A 53 9.20 -10.11 -5.67
CA ASP A 53 9.34 -9.22 -6.83
C ASP A 53 8.01 -8.57 -7.21
N ASN A 54 8.01 -7.23 -7.15
CA ASN A 54 6.88 -6.36 -7.37
C ASN A 54 5.66 -6.71 -6.47
N ALA A 55 4.72 -5.79 -6.38
CA ALA A 55 3.46 -6.09 -5.72
C ALA A 55 2.34 -5.23 -6.30
N VAL A 56 1.11 -5.73 -6.22
CA VAL A 56 -0.07 -5.03 -6.70
C VAL A 56 -1.04 -4.81 -5.57
N GLY A 57 -1.84 -3.76 -5.68
CA GLY A 57 -2.76 -3.41 -4.63
C GLY A 57 -3.84 -2.45 -5.08
N ILE A 58 -4.64 -2.06 -4.10
CA ILE A 58 -5.68 -1.07 -4.25
C ILE A 58 -5.53 -0.01 -3.16
N GLY A 59 -6.02 1.18 -3.43
CA GLY A 59 -6.06 2.23 -2.42
C GLY A 59 -7.25 3.14 -2.57
N LEU A 60 -7.48 3.90 -1.50
CA LEU A 60 -8.41 5.00 -1.41
C LEU A 60 -7.60 6.28 -1.34
N TYR A 61 -8.00 7.30 -2.09
CA TYR A 61 -7.44 8.63 -1.95
C TYR A 61 -8.52 9.61 -1.54
N PHE A 62 -8.13 10.60 -0.75
CA PHE A 62 -8.89 11.78 -0.40
C PHE A 62 -8.01 13.00 -0.66
N TYR A 63 -8.50 14.03 -1.32
CA TYR A 63 -7.74 15.25 -1.55
C TYR A 63 -8.57 16.51 -1.36
N VAL A 64 -7.89 17.59 -1.02
CA VAL A 64 -8.44 18.93 -0.81
C VAL A 64 -7.63 19.94 -1.63
N ASP A 65 -8.29 20.54 -2.62
CA ASP A 65 -7.85 21.55 -3.59
C ASP A 65 -8.54 22.91 -3.23
N ALA A 66 -8.45 23.28 -1.95
CA ALA A 66 -9.08 24.48 -1.37
C ALA A 66 -8.08 25.59 -1.03
N LEU A 67 -6.82 25.20 -0.85
CA LEU A 67 -5.82 26.03 -0.22
C LEU A 67 -5.06 26.80 -1.32
N PRO A 68 -4.77 28.10 -1.11
CA PRO A 68 -4.29 28.97 -2.17
C PRO A 68 -2.90 28.63 -2.72
N PHE A 69 -2.09 27.82 -2.01
CA PHE A 69 -0.69 27.58 -2.36
C PHE A 69 -0.30 26.10 -2.52
N VAL A 70 -1.07 25.19 -1.92
CA VAL A 70 -0.78 23.75 -1.85
C VAL A 70 -2.08 22.96 -1.74
N ASP A 71 -2.17 21.78 -2.33
CA ASP A 71 -3.28 20.85 -2.12
C ASP A 71 -2.87 19.81 -1.08
N LEU A 72 -3.85 19.27 -0.36
CA LEU A 72 -3.65 18.17 0.56
C LEU A 72 -4.15 16.86 -0.06
N GLN A 73 -3.46 15.75 0.18
CA GLN A 73 -3.93 14.42 -0.15
C GLN A 73 -3.62 13.45 0.99
N ALA A 74 -4.60 12.61 1.32
CA ALA A 74 -4.44 11.46 2.18
C ALA A 74 -4.75 10.18 1.39
N ASP A 75 -3.95 9.14 1.55
CA ASP A 75 -4.17 7.84 0.93
C ASP A 75 -4.19 6.73 1.98
N LEU A 76 -5.05 5.73 1.76
CA LEU A 76 -5.01 4.43 2.44
C LEU A 76 -4.82 3.35 1.39
N GLU A 77 -3.79 2.53 1.54
CA GLU A 77 -3.34 1.59 0.52
C GLU A 77 -3.19 0.18 1.09
N PHE A 78 -3.61 -0.83 0.33
CA PHE A 78 -3.44 -2.24 0.63
C PHE A 78 -2.74 -2.92 -0.55
N VAL A 79 -1.57 -3.50 -0.29
CA VAL A 79 -0.74 -4.16 -1.30
C VAL A 79 -0.38 -5.56 -0.80
N GLY A 80 -0.36 -6.55 -1.69
CA GLY A 80 -0.01 -7.91 -1.34
C GLY A 80 0.70 -8.66 -2.45
N LYS A 81 1.47 -9.66 -2.07
CA LYS A 81 2.19 -10.56 -2.96
C LYS A 81 2.57 -11.83 -2.22
N ASP A 82 2.29 -12.99 -2.80
CA ASP A 82 2.83 -14.25 -2.30
C ASP A 82 4.22 -14.49 -2.91
N TYR A 83 5.11 -15.07 -2.11
CA TYR A 83 6.42 -15.58 -2.51
C TYR A 83 6.61 -16.96 -1.87
N ASP A 84 7.42 -17.80 -2.48
CA ASP A 84 7.62 -19.16 -1.98
C ASP A 84 8.91 -19.28 -1.16
N PHE A 85 9.02 -20.36 -0.39
CA PHE A 85 10.24 -20.77 0.28
C PHE A 85 10.37 -22.28 0.26
N ASN A 86 11.62 -22.76 0.27
CA ASN A 86 11.93 -24.18 0.37
C ASN A 86 12.39 -24.52 1.78
N ILE A 87 12.06 -25.73 2.21
CA ILE A 87 12.59 -26.35 3.43
C ILE A 87 13.45 -27.53 2.99
N GLU A 88 14.66 -27.64 3.54
CA GLU A 88 15.53 -28.79 3.29
C GLU A 88 14.82 -30.11 3.61
N GLY A 89 14.94 -31.09 2.70
CA GLY A 89 14.27 -32.38 2.82
C GLY A 89 12.81 -32.41 2.37
N LEU A 90 12.21 -31.26 2.04
CA LEU A 90 10.86 -31.17 1.48
C LEU A 90 10.92 -30.88 -0.03
N ASP A 91 10.43 -31.81 -0.86
CA ASP A 91 10.45 -31.70 -2.33
C ASP A 91 9.41 -30.71 -2.91
N GLN A 92 8.80 -29.87 -2.07
CA GLN A 92 7.83 -28.85 -2.49
C GLN A 92 8.11 -27.50 -1.84
N ALA A 93 7.98 -26.44 -2.63
CA ALA A 93 8.00 -25.07 -2.14
C ALA A 93 6.68 -24.76 -1.42
N LEU A 94 6.76 -23.97 -0.35
CA LEU A 94 5.60 -23.51 0.42
C LEU A 94 5.37 -22.01 0.19
N PRO A 95 4.11 -21.56 0.11
CA PRO A 95 3.81 -20.15 -0.07
C PRO A 95 3.92 -19.39 1.26
N MET A 96 4.37 -18.14 1.17
CA MET A 96 4.34 -17.14 2.24
C MET A 96 3.70 -15.86 1.71
N ALA A 97 2.69 -15.35 2.41
CA ALA A 97 2.02 -14.12 2.04
C ALA A 97 2.79 -12.90 2.58
N TRP A 98 3.16 -12.00 1.69
CA TRP A 98 3.60 -10.65 2.07
C TRP A 98 2.45 -9.67 1.85
N ALA A 99 2.13 -8.88 2.88
CA ALA A 99 1.07 -7.88 2.80
C ALA A 99 1.47 -6.58 3.50
N ARG A 100 1.01 -5.46 2.94
CA ARG A 100 1.27 -4.11 3.41
C ARG A 100 -0.02 -3.30 3.43
N MET A 101 -0.32 -2.70 4.58
CA MET A 101 -1.28 -1.60 4.70
C MET A 101 -0.51 -0.30 4.88
N SER A 102 -0.92 0.79 4.24
CA SER A 102 -0.17 2.05 4.32
C SER A 102 -1.04 3.27 4.29
N THR A 103 -0.59 4.28 5.03
CA THR A 103 -1.19 5.61 5.03
C THR A 103 -0.18 6.61 4.52
N TYR A 104 -0.64 7.51 3.64
CA TYR A 104 0.19 8.58 3.10
C TYR A 104 -0.51 9.91 3.34
N PHE A 105 0.26 10.94 3.72
CA PHE A 105 -0.20 12.32 3.78
C PHE A 105 0.74 13.18 2.95
N SER A 106 0.19 13.84 1.93
CA SER A 106 0.94 14.56 0.91
C SER A 106 0.51 16.02 0.81
N LEU A 107 1.50 16.89 0.69
CA LEU A 107 1.34 18.23 0.15
C LEU A 107 1.61 18.16 -1.36
N ARG A 108 0.75 18.78 -2.16
CA ARG A 108 0.89 18.80 -3.62
C ARG A 108 0.88 20.22 -4.12
N LYS A 109 1.60 20.47 -5.21
CA LYS A 109 1.63 21.77 -5.86
C LYS A 109 1.53 21.56 -7.36
N LYS A 110 0.56 22.25 -7.97
CA LYS A 110 0.44 22.34 -9.42
C LYS A 110 1.74 22.89 -10.02
N ILE A 111 2.28 22.17 -11.00
CA ILE A 111 3.45 22.59 -11.79
C ILE A 111 2.95 23.29 -13.06
N ILE A 112 2.08 22.61 -13.81
CA ILE A 112 1.44 23.12 -15.02
C ILE A 112 0.01 22.61 -15.07
N GLY A 113 -0.90 23.39 -15.63
CA GLY A 113 -2.23 22.87 -15.92
C GLY A 113 -3.17 23.92 -16.47
N VAL A 114 -4.13 23.41 -17.23
CA VAL A 114 -5.17 24.17 -17.91
C VAL A 114 -6.52 23.80 -17.31
N GLY A 115 -7.45 24.74 -17.29
CA GLY A 115 -8.79 24.44 -16.80
C GLY A 115 -9.80 25.48 -17.23
N ILE A 116 -11.01 25.00 -17.51
CA ILE A 116 -12.21 25.82 -17.64
C ILE A 116 -12.91 25.76 -16.29
N PRO A 117 -13.16 26.90 -15.64
CA PRO A 117 -13.87 26.94 -14.37
C PRO A 117 -15.14 26.09 -14.41
N PHE A 118 -15.37 25.29 -13.38
CA PHE A 118 -16.55 24.41 -13.19
C PHE A 118 -16.70 23.22 -14.16
N LEU A 119 -15.98 23.21 -15.29
CA LEU A 119 -16.19 22.19 -16.34
C LEU A 119 -15.06 21.18 -16.40
N ALA A 120 -13.82 21.61 -16.54
CA ALA A 120 -12.70 20.71 -16.79
C ALA A 120 -11.39 21.26 -16.25
N LYS A 121 -10.52 20.39 -15.74
CA LYS A 121 -9.17 20.74 -15.28
C LYS A 121 -8.22 19.60 -15.67
N ALA A 122 -7.09 19.93 -16.28
CA ALA A 122 -6.00 19.00 -16.53
C ALA A 122 -4.73 19.60 -15.94
N GLN A 123 -4.06 18.89 -15.04
CA GLN A 123 -2.84 19.39 -14.39
C GLN A 123 -1.80 18.31 -14.17
N ILE A 124 -0.54 18.76 -14.18
CA ILE A 124 0.61 18.05 -13.66
C ILE A 124 0.97 18.71 -12.32
N TYR A 125 1.22 17.92 -11.29
CA TYR A 125 1.64 18.39 -9.99
C TYR A 125 2.82 17.59 -9.47
N GLY A 126 3.60 18.23 -8.60
CA GLY A 126 4.59 17.56 -7.76
C GLY A 126 4.08 17.53 -6.32
N GLY A 127 4.50 16.54 -5.54
CA GLY A 127 4.14 16.45 -4.13
C GLY A 127 5.21 15.77 -3.31
N ALA A 128 5.14 16.00 -2.00
CA ALA A 128 5.97 15.33 -1.01
C ALA A 128 5.18 15.17 0.28
N GLY A 129 5.58 14.22 1.11
CA GLY A 129 4.82 13.91 2.30
C GLY A 129 5.48 12.91 3.23
N ILE A 130 4.67 12.46 4.18
CA ILE A 130 5.02 11.43 5.17
C ILE A 130 4.13 10.19 4.96
N ASN A 131 4.67 9.05 5.36
CA ASN A 131 4.01 7.77 5.20
C ASN A 131 4.24 6.86 6.40
N SER A 132 3.26 5.99 6.65
CA SER A 132 3.33 4.92 7.65
C SER A 132 2.85 3.61 7.02
N HIS A 133 3.49 2.50 7.38
CA HIS A 133 3.25 1.18 6.82
C HIS A 133 3.12 0.16 7.93
N GLN A 134 2.15 -0.72 7.82
CA GLN A 134 2.11 -1.97 8.57
C GLN A 134 2.34 -3.12 7.61
N VAL A 135 3.34 -3.95 7.87
CA VAL A 135 3.80 -4.99 6.95
C VAL A 135 3.91 -6.32 7.69
N THR A 136 3.53 -7.42 7.06
CA THR A 136 3.84 -8.76 7.57
C THR A 136 5.35 -8.94 7.69
N PRO A 137 5.87 -9.56 8.77
CA PRO A 137 7.29 -9.80 8.94
C PRO A 137 7.90 -10.56 7.75
N LYS A 138 9.18 -10.32 7.48
CA LYS A 138 9.93 -11.13 6.50
C LYS A 138 10.09 -12.56 7.00
N MET A 139 10.19 -13.52 6.08
CA MET A 139 10.59 -14.87 6.42
C MET A 139 11.97 -14.86 7.10
N SER A 140 12.06 -15.45 8.28
CA SER A 140 13.28 -15.51 9.09
C SER A 140 13.18 -16.63 10.14
N ALA A 141 14.33 -17.03 10.70
CA ALA A 141 14.37 -18.00 11.79
C ALA A 141 13.51 -17.54 12.99
N GLU A 142 13.60 -16.25 13.33
CA GLU A 142 12.83 -15.65 14.41
C GLU A 142 11.32 -15.74 14.19
N LEU A 143 10.84 -15.55 12.95
CA LEU A 143 9.41 -15.70 12.64
C LEU A 143 8.92 -17.12 12.92
N ILE A 144 9.68 -18.13 12.49
CA ILE A 144 9.31 -19.56 12.64
C ILE A 144 9.33 -19.97 14.12
N THR A 145 10.40 -19.63 14.83
CA THR A 145 10.53 -19.93 16.26
C THR A 145 9.45 -19.21 17.07
N ASN A 146 9.17 -17.94 16.79
CA ASN A 146 8.13 -17.20 17.51
C ASN A 146 6.71 -17.71 17.19
N ALA A 147 6.49 -18.26 15.99
CA ALA A 147 5.26 -18.96 15.64
C ALA A 147 5.12 -20.34 16.34
N ASN A 148 6.10 -20.76 17.14
CA ASN A 148 6.16 -22.04 17.85
C ASN A 148 6.01 -23.26 16.92
N LEU A 149 6.57 -23.18 15.71
CA LEU A 149 6.47 -24.27 14.72
C LEU A 149 7.60 -25.31 14.84
N ASP A 150 8.49 -25.16 15.81
CA ASP A 150 9.65 -26.03 16.01
C ASP A 150 9.24 -27.50 16.27
N GLU A 151 8.11 -27.75 16.94
CA GLU A 151 7.59 -29.11 17.16
C GLU A 151 7.18 -29.79 15.84
N THR A 152 6.55 -29.03 14.93
CA THR A 152 6.20 -29.50 13.59
C THR A 152 7.45 -29.85 12.79
N LEU A 153 8.52 -29.04 12.90
CA LEU A 153 9.79 -29.31 12.25
C LEU A 153 10.51 -30.53 12.82
N ASN A 154 10.53 -30.67 14.15
CA ASN A 154 11.10 -31.85 14.83
C ASN A 154 10.35 -33.15 14.47
N THR A 155 9.03 -33.07 14.31
CA THR A 155 8.21 -34.22 13.87
C THR A 155 8.58 -34.62 12.44
N PHE A 156 8.75 -33.64 11.55
CA PHE A 156 9.19 -33.90 10.18
C PHE A 156 10.54 -34.59 10.14
N THR A 157 11.54 -34.11 10.90
CA THR A 157 12.89 -34.68 10.89
C THR A 157 12.96 -36.06 11.51
N SER A 158 12.10 -36.36 12.50
CA SER A 158 12.09 -37.65 13.20
C SER A 158 11.24 -38.73 12.52
N THR A 159 10.16 -38.33 11.83
CA THR A 159 9.17 -39.28 11.26
C THR A 159 9.01 -39.21 9.74
N GLY A 160 9.53 -38.16 9.10
CA GLY A 160 9.25 -37.84 7.69
C GLY A 160 7.82 -37.33 7.44
N SER A 161 6.97 -37.22 8.46
CA SER A 161 5.61 -36.70 8.34
C SER A 161 5.58 -35.18 8.44
N PHE A 162 5.01 -34.51 7.44
CA PHE A 162 4.89 -33.05 7.42
C PHE A 162 3.57 -32.62 6.77
N ASN A 163 2.78 -31.84 7.51
CA ASN A 163 1.57 -31.21 6.97
C ASN A 163 1.90 -29.79 6.51
N ALA A 164 2.33 -29.69 5.25
CA ALA A 164 2.69 -28.44 4.61
C ALA A 164 1.60 -27.36 4.65
N ASN A 165 0.33 -27.75 4.48
CA ASN A 165 -0.77 -26.80 4.47
C ASN A 165 -1.01 -26.21 5.86
N ALA A 166 -0.99 -27.05 6.91
CA ALA A 166 -1.12 -26.58 8.28
C ALA A 166 0.06 -25.68 8.67
N PHE A 167 1.29 -26.09 8.34
CA PHE A 167 2.48 -25.28 8.62
C PHE A 167 2.42 -23.90 7.95
N ALA A 168 2.12 -23.84 6.65
CA ALA A 168 2.04 -22.58 5.92
C ALA A 168 0.91 -21.68 6.45
N GLN A 169 -0.22 -22.28 6.85
CA GLN A 169 -1.33 -21.55 7.45
C GLN A 169 -0.96 -20.95 8.81
N ASP A 170 -0.43 -21.75 9.73
CA ASP A 170 -0.06 -21.31 11.08
C ASP A 170 1.01 -20.20 11.02
N LEU A 171 1.99 -20.37 10.14
CA LEU A 171 3.03 -19.36 9.90
C LEU A 171 2.45 -18.07 9.32
N GLY A 172 1.54 -18.17 8.35
CA GLY A 172 0.87 -17.03 7.72
C GLY A 172 -0.03 -16.27 8.69
N ASP A 173 -0.79 -16.98 9.53
CA ASP A 173 -1.64 -16.38 10.56
C ASP A 173 -0.79 -15.67 11.62
N TYR A 174 0.31 -16.30 12.07
CA TYR A 174 1.24 -15.65 12.98
C TYR A 174 1.87 -14.38 12.36
N ALA A 175 2.32 -14.43 11.11
CA ALA A 175 2.88 -13.27 10.41
C ALA A 175 1.86 -12.12 10.25
N LYS A 176 0.59 -12.47 10.00
CA LYS A 176 -0.51 -11.51 9.87
C LYS A 176 -0.82 -10.79 11.18
N ASP A 177 -0.70 -11.46 12.31
CA ASP A 177 -0.99 -10.90 13.63
C ASP A 177 0.20 -10.15 14.22
N ASN A 178 1.42 -10.41 13.74
CA ASN A 178 2.67 -9.82 14.21
C ASN A 178 3.25 -8.78 13.24
N ARG A 179 2.41 -7.96 12.62
CA ARG A 179 2.84 -6.94 11.66
C ARG A 179 3.79 -5.92 12.28
N GLU A 180 4.80 -5.55 11.52
CA GLU A 180 5.78 -4.54 11.87
C GLU A 180 5.35 -3.18 11.31
N THR A 181 5.67 -2.10 12.05
CA THR A 181 5.33 -0.73 11.64
C THR A 181 6.58 0.02 11.21
N PHE A 182 6.53 0.63 10.04
CA PHE A 182 7.59 1.45 9.48
C PHE A 182 7.05 2.83 9.11
N SER A 183 7.91 3.84 9.11
CA SER A 183 7.54 5.20 8.72
C SER A 183 8.64 5.84 7.91
N GLY A 184 8.27 6.82 7.10
CA GLY A 184 9.21 7.48 6.22
C GLY A 184 8.62 8.71 5.55
N VAL A 185 9.25 9.08 4.44
CA VAL A 185 8.84 10.20 3.59
C VAL A 185 8.70 9.73 2.15
N HIS A 186 7.91 10.45 1.37
CA HIS A 186 7.76 10.17 -0.05
C HIS A 186 7.76 11.44 -0.88
N VAL A 187 8.10 11.26 -2.15
CA VAL A 187 7.94 12.27 -3.20
C VAL A 187 7.11 11.68 -4.33
N MET A 188 6.37 12.53 -5.02
CA MET A 188 5.53 12.08 -6.13
C MET A 188 5.38 13.13 -7.21
N VAL A 189 5.13 12.65 -8.43
CA VAL A 189 4.68 13.44 -9.56
C VAL A 189 3.41 12.80 -10.09
N GLY A 190 2.42 13.63 -10.39
CA GLY A 190 1.12 13.12 -10.81
C GLY A 190 0.45 13.96 -11.86
N LEU A 191 -0.46 13.28 -12.57
CA LEU A 191 -1.38 13.82 -13.53
C LEU A 191 -2.77 13.77 -12.92
N GLN A 192 -3.55 14.83 -13.11
CA GLN A 192 -4.95 14.88 -12.75
C GLN A 192 -5.78 15.40 -13.91
N ALA A 193 -6.84 14.69 -14.24
CA ALA A 193 -7.87 15.13 -15.17
C ALA A 193 -9.23 15.14 -14.45
N LYS A 194 -9.89 16.29 -14.42
CA LYS A 194 -11.21 16.48 -13.85
C LYS A 194 -12.16 16.91 -14.96
N LEU A 195 -13.34 16.30 -14.99
CA LEU A 195 -14.45 16.68 -15.86
C LEU A 195 -15.73 16.69 -15.02
N LEU A 196 -16.29 17.87 -14.78
CA LEU A 196 -17.36 18.11 -13.83
C LEU A 196 -16.99 17.55 -12.44
N THR A 197 -17.74 16.56 -11.96
CA THR A 197 -17.50 15.86 -10.71
C THR A 197 -16.53 14.69 -10.89
N PHE A 198 -16.28 14.18 -12.10
CA PHE A 198 -15.37 13.05 -12.29
C PHE A 198 -13.92 13.49 -12.20
N ASN A 199 -13.12 12.68 -11.52
CA ASN A 199 -11.69 12.89 -11.36
C ASN A 199 -10.92 11.62 -11.69
N MET A 200 -9.85 11.77 -12.46
CA MET A 200 -8.86 10.74 -12.74
C MET A 200 -7.50 11.21 -12.28
N MET A 201 -6.75 10.34 -11.61
CA MET A 201 -5.40 10.62 -11.15
C MET A 201 -4.46 9.49 -11.57
N ALA A 202 -3.28 9.85 -12.05
CA ALA A 202 -2.18 8.92 -12.27
C ALA A 202 -0.93 9.46 -11.57
N ASN A 203 -0.23 8.64 -10.82
CA ASN A 203 0.91 9.06 -10.01
C ASN A 203 2.08 8.11 -10.14
N LEU A 204 3.26 8.70 -10.11
CA LEU A 204 4.51 8.01 -9.80
C LEU A 204 4.97 8.52 -8.43
N ARG A 205 5.18 7.60 -7.50
CA ARG A 205 5.59 7.89 -6.12
C ARG A 205 6.88 7.14 -5.84
N TYR A 206 7.81 7.76 -5.13
CA TYR A 206 8.96 7.10 -4.55
C TYR A 206 8.90 7.23 -3.05
N THR A 207 8.76 6.09 -2.37
CA THR A 207 8.65 6.00 -0.92
C THR A 207 10.02 5.69 -0.33
N MET A 208 10.47 6.51 0.60
CA MET A 208 11.71 6.36 1.35
C MET A 208 11.34 5.90 2.76
N ALA A 209 11.29 4.59 2.96
CA ALA A 209 11.00 3.95 4.23
C ALA A 209 11.79 2.64 4.30
N LYS A 210 12.62 2.51 5.32
CA LYS A 210 13.50 1.35 5.47
C LYS A 210 12.69 0.11 5.85
N ASP A 211 13.02 -1.01 5.23
CA ASP A 211 12.52 -2.36 5.56
C ASP A 211 11.02 -2.59 5.36
N VAL A 212 10.28 -1.62 4.79
CA VAL A 212 8.91 -1.85 4.27
C VAL A 212 8.92 -2.95 3.22
N ILE A 213 9.87 -2.87 2.28
CA ILE A 213 10.29 -4.01 1.46
C ILE A 213 11.54 -4.57 2.16
N PRO A 214 11.58 -5.87 2.51
CA PRO A 214 12.70 -6.44 3.25
C PRO A 214 14.06 -6.11 2.61
N GLY A 215 14.95 -5.49 3.39
CA GLY A 215 16.32 -5.17 2.98
C GLY A 215 16.46 -3.96 2.04
N LYS A 216 15.40 -3.17 1.84
CA LYS A 216 15.41 -1.96 0.99
C LYS A 216 15.23 -0.68 1.83
N SER A 217 15.81 0.42 1.36
CA SER A 217 15.63 1.75 1.96
C SER A 217 14.44 2.54 1.39
N GLY A 218 13.82 2.02 0.32
CA GLY A 218 12.73 2.66 -0.38
C GLY A 218 12.32 1.90 -1.63
N PHE A 219 11.20 2.30 -2.23
CA PHE A 219 10.62 1.64 -3.39
C PHE A 219 9.80 2.64 -4.23
N PRO A 220 9.87 2.54 -5.57
CA PRO A 220 8.94 3.23 -6.46
C PRO A 220 7.59 2.52 -6.52
N SER A 221 6.53 3.30 -6.70
CA SER A 221 5.20 2.82 -7.00
C SER A 221 4.51 3.69 -8.05
N ALA A 222 3.59 3.09 -8.78
CA ALA A 222 2.75 3.75 -9.76
C ALA A 222 1.29 3.41 -9.48
N TYR A 223 0.42 4.42 -9.48
CA TYR A 223 -1.01 4.18 -9.32
C TYR A 223 -1.86 4.98 -10.28
N VAL A 224 -3.00 4.41 -10.65
CA VAL A 224 -4.03 5.05 -11.46
C VAL A 224 -5.37 4.87 -10.77
N GLY A 225 -6.11 5.98 -10.62
CA GLY A 225 -7.35 6.00 -9.88
C GLY A 225 -8.42 6.88 -10.50
N LEU A 226 -9.65 6.57 -10.12
CA LEU A 226 -10.87 7.29 -10.48
C LEU A 226 -11.57 7.71 -9.19
N GLY A 227 -12.22 8.86 -9.22
CA GLY A 227 -12.93 9.40 -8.08
C GLY A 227 -13.92 10.45 -8.47
N ILE A 228 -14.54 11.02 -7.44
CA ILE A 228 -15.48 12.12 -7.58
C ILE A 228 -15.05 13.31 -6.74
N GLY A 229 -15.19 14.50 -7.31
CA GLY A 229 -15.06 15.78 -6.65
C GLY A 229 -16.42 16.29 -6.19
N ILE A 230 -16.45 16.84 -4.98
CA ILE A 230 -17.56 17.53 -4.33
C ILE A 230 -17.08 18.93 -3.99
#